data_AF-A0A1G9BCY9-F1
#
_entry.id   AF-A0A1G9BCY9-F1
#
_cell.length_a   1.000
_cell.length_b   1.000
_cell.length_c   1.000
_cell.angle_alpha   90.00
_cell.angle_beta   90.00
_cell.angle_gamma   90.00
#
_symmetry.space_group_name_H-M   'P 1'
#
loop_
_entity.id
_entity.type
_entity.pdbx_description
1 polymer ?
#
loop_
_entity_poly.entity_id
_entity_poly.type
_entity_poly.pdbx_seq_one_letter_code
_entity_poly.pdbx_strand_id
1 'polypeptide(L)'
;MSTLEVTDVRTCRFPGCDEPVDATPGVGRPSVYCTDPAHNKSAAWRARNAEAGQGQRAAEDEKFPVDAALQRGSMLKAQVTGMAEHFQQQLALLVSELHTIADPDAVAAQIEAVKAGAAEQVASAAARANRAETAMREAEAERAEADAAAEESAAQVDDLRAALEALEQRAATLEKNLVIASEDTVRAATEIATLTEQVAALSAENTAMTAQLFEAREVVTTTAAAKDEALATARDAAVRADAATARADRAEAEAASTRGHLDQVRTERENARAEALVLTGSLATVISERDSATAAAARERSNAEQRVTDVRDALEQQLALLRAEPEQLRTGERE
;
A
#
# COMPACT_ATOMS: atom_id res chain seq x y z
N MET A 1 -69.03 -47.32 -32.65
CA MET A 1 -70.00 -47.60 -33.72
C MET A 1 -69.53 -48.84 -34.46
N SER A 2 -70.34 -49.89 -34.39
CA SER A 2 -70.06 -51.24 -34.90
C SER A 2 -69.82 -51.28 -36.41
N THR A 3 -68.78 -52.00 -36.84
CA THR A 3 -68.60 -52.43 -38.23
C THR A 3 -69.58 -53.57 -38.52
N LEU A 4 -70.56 -53.32 -39.39
CA LEU A 4 -71.44 -54.36 -39.93
C LEU A 4 -70.68 -55.15 -41.02
N GLU A 5 -70.29 -56.37 -40.70
CA GLU A 5 -69.90 -57.38 -41.70
C GLU A 5 -71.14 -57.75 -42.52
N VAL A 6 -71.16 -57.36 -43.79
CA VAL A 6 -72.16 -57.83 -44.76
C VAL A 6 -71.63 -59.15 -45.32
N THR A 7 -72.11 -60.27 -44.79
CA THR A 7 -71.96 -61.58 -45.43
C THR A 7 -72.96 -61.68 -46.58
N ASP A 8 -72.48 -61.48 -47.81
CA ASP A 8 -73.24 -61.66 -49.06
C ASP A 8 -73.51 -63.16 -49.26
N VAL A 9 -74.64 -63.66 -48.72
CA VAL A 9 -75.08 -65.05 -48.87
C VAL A 9 -75.59 -65.25 -50.31
N ARG A 10 -74.76 -65.80 -51.18
CA ARG A 10 -75.14 -66.16 -52.56
C ARG A 10 -75.66 -67.59 -52.61
N THR A 11 -76.73 -67.83 -53.35
CA THR A 11 -77.30 -69.17 -53.55
C THR A 11 -76.66 -69.91 -54.73
N CYS A 12 -76.65 -71.24 -54.65
CA CYS A 12 -76.07 -72.14 -55.65
C CYS A 12 -76.71 -71.93 -57.05
N ARG A 13 -75.89 -71.85 -58.10
CA ARG A 13 -76.40 -71.64 -59.49
C ARG A 13 -76.83 -72.93 -60.20
N PHE A 14 -77.06 -74.03 -59.49
CA PHE A 14 -77.55 -75.28 -60.06
C PHE A 14 -79.09 -75.25 -60.17
N PRO A 15 -79.72 -75.67 -61.29
CA PRO A 15 -81.18 -75.65 -61.43
C PRO A 15 -81.87 -76.41 -60.29
N GLY A 16 -82.75 -75.74 -59.54
CA GLY A 16 -83.51 -76.33 -58.43
C GLY A 16 -82.76 -76.47 -57.10
N CYS A 17 -81.58 -75.85 -56.94
CA CYS A 17 -80.84 -75.84 -55.67
C CYS A 17 -80.79 -74.43 -55.07
N ASP A 18 -81.30 -74.28 -53.84
CA ASP A 18 -81.30 -73.01 -53.09
C ASP A 18 -80.27 -72.99 -51.94
N GLU A 19 -79.31 -73.93 -51.92
CA GLU A 19 -78.28 -73.96 -50.87
C GLU A 19 -77.34 -72.75 -50.95
N PRO A 20 -76.95 -72.18 -49.80
CA PRO A 20 -75.98 -71.09 -49.76
C PRO A 20 -74.60 -71.59 -50.21
N VAL A 21 -73.91 -70.76 -50.99
CA VAL A 21 -72.53 -70.98 -51.41
C VAL A 21 -71.61 -70.48 -50.30
N ASP A 22 -70.73 -71.36 -49.83
CA ASP A 22 -69.79 -71.03 -48.77
C ASP A 22 -68.77 -69.99 -49.25
N ALA A 23 -68.73 -68.84 -48.57
CA ALA A 23 -67.82 -67.76 -48.90
C ALA A 23 -66.44 -68.07 -48.31
N THR A 24 -65.65 -68.93 -48.97
CA THR A 24 -64.29 -69.23 -48.49
C THR A 24 -63.44 -67.95 -48.53
N PRO A 25 -62.94 -67.44 -47.38
CA PRO A 25 -62.13 -66.23 -47.35
C PRO A 25 -60.71 -66.58 -47.82
N GLY A 26 -60.44 -66.36 -49.10
CA GLY A 26 -59.14 -66.60 -49.73
C GLY A 26 -58.97 -65.81 -51.01
N VAL A 27 -57.72 -65.50 -51.37
CA VAL A 27 -57.38 -64.68 -52.55
C VAL A 27 -57.67 -65.49 -53.83
N GLY A 28 -58.86 -65.33 -54.40
CA GLY A 28 -59.33 -66.05 -55.59
C GLY A 28 -60.77 -65.70 -55.97
N ARG A 29 -61.21 -66.08 -57.17
CA ARG A 29 -62.60 -65.87 -57.62
C ARG A 29 -63.52 -66.77 -56.77
N PRO A 30 -64.53 -66.23 -56.06
CA PRO A 30 -65.44 -67.03 -55.24
C PRO A 30 -66.14 -68.13 -56.04
N SER A 31 -66.40 -69.28 -55.40
CA SER A 31 -67.14 -70.39 -56.03
C SER A 31 -68.58 -69.96 -56.32
N VAL A 32 -69.21 -70.62 -57.31
CA VAL A 32 -70.57 -70.29 -57.80
C VAL A 32 -71.58 -71.40 -57.47
N TYR A 33 -71.10 -72.52 -56.90
CA TYR A 33 -71.89 -73.70 -56.56
C TYR A 33 -71.62 -74.08 -55.10
N CYS A 34 -72.59 -74.74 -54.45
CA CYS A 34 -72.45 -75.22 -53.08
C CYS A 34 -71.42 -76.37 -52.98
N THR A 35 -71.19 -76.87 -51.76
CA THR A 35 -70.19 -77.90 -51.45
C THR A 35 -70.56 -79.31 -51.95
N ASP A 36 -71.76 -79.49 -52.54
CA ASP A 36 -72.17 -80.75 -53.17
C ASP A 36 -71.33 -81.04 -54.43
N PRO A 37 -70.57 -82.15 -54.49
CA PRO A 37 -69.79 -82.53 -55.67
C PRO A 37 -70.62 -82.70 -56.95
N ALA A 38 -71.92 -83.01 -56.83
CA ALA A 38 -72.85 -83.11 -57.96
C ALA A 38 -73.19 -81.74 -58.58
N HIS A 39 -73.05 -80.65 -57.83
CA HIS A 39 -73.36 -79.29 -58.27
C HIS A 39 -72.14 -78.60 -58.85
N ASN A 40 -71.88 -78.90 -60.13
CA ASN A 40 -70.80 -78.27 -60.89
C ASN A 40 -71.29 -77.78 -62.26
N LYS A 41 -70.47 -76.97 -62.95
CA LYS A 41 -70.81 -76.36 -64.24
C LYS A 41 -71.24 -77.36 -65.31
N SER A 42 -70.56 -78.51 -65.38
CA SER A 42 -70.87 -79.58 -66.34
C SER A 42 -72.19 -80.30 -66.03
N ALA A 43 -72.53 -80.49 -64.75
CA ALA A 43 -73.82 -81.05 -64.34
C ALA A 43 -74.97 -80.05 -64.57
N ALA A 44 -74.77 -78.77 -64.23
CA ALA A 44 -75.76 -77.71 -64.46
C ALA A 44 -76.05 -77.46 -65.95
N TRP A 45 -75.09 -77.72 -66.84
CA TRP A 45 -75.32 -77.69 -68.29
C TRP A 45 -76.11 -78.90 -68.76
N ARG A 46 -75.80 -80.10 -68.26
CA ARG A 46 -76.56 -81.32 -68.57
C ARG A 46 -78.01 -81.25 -68.08
N ALA A 47 -78.25 -80.73 -66.88
CA ALA A 47 -79.60 -80.53 -66.33
C ALA A 47 -80.43 -79.56 -67.18
N ARG A 48 -79.85 -78.41 -67.58
CA ARG A 48 -80.53 -77.44 -68.45
C ARG A 48 -80.83 -77.98 -69.86
N ASN A 49 -79.94 -78.80 -70.41
CA ASN A 49 -80.19 -79.44 -71.71
C ASN A 49 -81.20 -80.60 -71.63
N ALA A 50 -81.30 -81.27 -70.48
CA ALA A 50 -82.34 -82.27 -70.25
C ALA A 50 -83.73 -81.63 -70.15
N GLU A 51 -83.84 -80.44 -69.55
CA GLU A 51 -85.09 -79.65 -69.50
C GLU A 51 -85.44 -79.02 -70.86
N ALA A 52 -84.45 -78.59 -71.65
CA ALA A 52 -84.67 -78.06 -73.00
C ALA A 52 -84.98 -79.14 -74.06
N GLY A 53 -84.81 -80.43 -73.74
CA GLY A 53 -85.00 -81.56 -74.66
C GLY A 53 -86.39 -82.20 -74.69
N GLN A 54 -87.36 -81.72 -73.91
CA GLN A 54 -88.69 -82.36 -73.75
C GLN A 54 -89.84 -81.68 -74.54
N GLY A 55 -89.54 -80.97 -75.64
CA GLY A 55 -90.50 -80.06 -76.27
C GLY A 55 -90.63 -80.10 -77.80
N GLN A 56 -90.58 -81.26 -78.47
CA GLN A 56 -91.24 -81.40 -79.79
C GLN A 56 -91.53 -82.86 -80.17
N ARG A 57 -92.83 -83.15 -80.25
CA ARG A 57 -93.46 -84.41 -80.67
C ARG A 57 -93.83 -84.36 -82.16
N ALA A 58 -93.75 -85.55 -82.78
CA ALA A 58 -94.73 -86.18 -83.66
C ALA A 58 -95.28 -85.44 -84.90
N ALA A 59 -95.11 -86.04 -86.08
CA ALA A 59 -96.22 -86.45 -86.93
C ALA A 59 -95.68 -87.31 -88.09
N GLU A 60 -96.01 -88.59 -88.08
CA GLU A 60 -96.20 -89.38 -89.30
C GLU A 60 -97.32 -88.70 -90.11
N ASP A 61 -97.16 -88.52 -91.42
CA ASP A 61 -98.13 -89.12 -92.35
C ASP A 61 -97.72 -89.01 -93.82
N GLU A 62 -98.21 -90.00 -94.54
CA GLU A 62 -98.07 -90.28 -95.94
C GLU A 62 -98.80 -89.29 -96.86
N LYS A 63 -98.24 -89.14 -98.08
CA LYS A 63 -98.87 -88.73 -99.36
C LYS A 63 -98.97 -87.22 -99.70
N PHE A 64 -98.38 -86.91 -100.86
CA PHE A 64 -98.50 -85.75 -101.78
C PHE A 64 -97.30 -84.74 -101.85
N PRO A 65 -96.40 -84.83 -102.86
CA PRO A 65 -95.09 -84.14 -102.85
C PRO A 65 -95.01 -82.65 -103.23
N VAL A 66 -96.12 -81.89 -103.37
CA VAL A 66 -96.07 -80.56 -104.03
C VAL A 66 -96.24 -79.36 -103.07
N ASP A 67 -96.96 -79.49 -101.94
CA ASP A 67 -97.19 -78.36 -101.03
C ASP A 67 -96.02 -78.07 -100.07
N ALA A 68 -95.22 -79.09 -99.74
CA ALA A 68 -94.04 -78.96 -98.87
C ALA A 68 -92.89 -78.13 -99.49
N ALA A 69 -92.93 -77.89 -100.82
CA ALA A 69 -91.93 -77.07 -101.52
C ALA A 69 -92.28 -75.57 -101.48
N LEU A 70 -93.56 -75.21 -101.62
CA LEU A 70 -94.04 -73.82 -101.57
C LEU A 70 -93.87 -73.20 -100.18
N GLN A 71 -94.15 -73.97 -99.13
CA GLN A 71 -94.03 -73.50 -97.75
C GLN A 71 -92.57 -73.32 -97.32
N ARG A 72 -91.64 -74.12 -97.86
CA ARG A 72 -90.20 -73.88 -97.70
C ARG A 72 -89.73 -72.64 -98.46
N GLY A 73 -90.27 -72.39 -99.66
CA GLY A 73 -89.95 -71.19 -100.44
C GLY A 73 -90.38 -69.88 -99.76
N SER A 74 -91.55 -69.84 -99.13
CA SER A 74 -92.02 -68.64 -98.41
C SER A 74 -91.23 -68.36 -97.13
N MET A 75 -90.84 -69.41 -96.40
CA MET A 75 -89.99 -69.29 -95.22
C MET A 75 -88.58 -68.80 -95.58
N LEU A 76 -88.00 -69.32 -96.67
CA LEU A 76 -86.71 -68.84 -97.18
C LEU A 76 -86.80 -67.37 -97.61
N LYS A 77 -87.91 -66.97 -98.26
CA LYS A 77 -88.14 -65.58 -98.65
C LYS A 77 -88.23 -64.66 -97.43
N ALA A 78 -88.99 -65.03 -96.39
CA ALA A 78 -89.09 -64.25 -95.16
C ALA A 78 -87.74 -64.16 -94.43
N GLN A 79 -86.97 -65.25 -94.42
CA GLN A 79 -85.61 -65.27 -93.86
C GLN A 79 -84.67 -64.34 -94.63
N VAL A 80 -84.69 -64.37 -95.96
CA VAL A 80 -83.88 -63.49 -96.80
C VAL A 80 -84.30 -62.03 -96.64
N THR A 81 -85.60 -61.73 -96.54
CA THR A 81 -86.08 -60.36 -96.28
C THR A 81 -85.65 -59.87 -94.89
N GLY A 82 -85.80 -60.70 -93.85
CA GLY A 82 -85.35 -60.34 -92.50
C GLY A 82 -83.82 -60.16 -92.41
N MET A 83 -83.05 -60.98 -93.12
CA MET A 83 -81.60 -60.80 -93.25
C MET A 83 -81.27 -59.49 -93.98
N ALA A 84 -82.00 -59.15 -95.05
CA ALA A 84 -81.81 -57.90 -95.78
C ALA A 84 -82.12 -56.67 -94.93
N GLU A 85 -83.18 -56.69 -94.14
CA GLU A 85 -83.53 -55.62 -93.20
C GLU A 85 -82.49 -55.48 -92.08
N HIS A 86 -82.01 -56.61 -91.54
CA HIS A 86 -80.94 -56.60 -90.55
C HIS A 86 -79.63 -56.03 -91.12
N PHE A 87 -79.25 -56.43 -92.34
CA PHE A 87 -78.09 -55.86 -93.02
C PHE A 87 -78.25 -54.38 -93.31
N GLN A 88 -79.45 -53.91 -93.70
CA GLN A 88 -79.72 -52.48 -93.89
C GLN A 88 -79.57 -51.69 -92.58
N GLN A 89 -80.04 -52.22 -91.45
CA GLN A 89 -79.85 -51.60 -90.14
C GLN A 89 -78.37 -51.57 -89.74
N GLN A 90 -77.64 -52.66 -89.94
CA GLN A 90 -76.20 -52.71 -89.67
C GLN A 90 -75.41 -51.78 -90.57
N LEU A 91 -75.76 -51.67 -91.86
CA LEU A 91 -75.16 -50.71 -92.79
C LEU A 91 -75.47 -49.27 -92.42
N ALA A 92 -76.69 -48.96 -91.96
CA ALA A 92 -77.04 -47.61 -91.52
C ALA A 92 -76.26 -47.20 -90.26
N LEU A 93 -76.09 -48.12 -89.30
CA LEU A 93 -75.25 -47.93 -88.12
C LEU A 93 -73.78 -47.75 -88.52
N LEU A 94 -73.26 -48.62 -89.40
CA LEU A 94 -71.89 -48.52 -89.89
C LEU A 94 -71.65 -47.22 -90.66
N VAL A 95 -72.58 -46.78 -91.51
CA VAL A 95 -72.48 -45.50 -92.22
C VAL A 95 -72.53 -44.34 -91.25
N SER A 96 -73.36 -44.40 -90.20
CA SER A 96 -73.40 -43.39 -89.13
C SER A 96 -72.09 -43.32 -88.35
N GLU A 97 -71.52 -44.48 -87.98
CA GLU A 97 -70.20 -44.58 -87.34
C GLU A 97 -69.08 -44.09 -88.27
N LEU A 98 -69.11 -44.47 -89.55
CA LEU A 98 -68.17 -43.99 -90.57
C LEU A 98 -68.30 -42.49 -90.80
N HIS A 99 -69.50 -41.91 -90.77
CA HIS A 99 -69.68 -40.47 -90.89
C HIS A 99 -69.14 -39.71 -89.67
N THR A 100 -69.27 -40.31 -88.48
CA THR A 100 -68.71 -39.78 -87.24
C THR A 100 -67.17 -39.88 -87.24
N ILE A 101 -66.61 -40.95 -87.80
CA ILE A 101 -65.16 -41.13 -87.95
C ILE A 101 -64.60 -40.29 -89.11
N ALA A 102 -65.39 -40.07 -90.15
CA ALA A 102 -65.03 -39.30 -91.34
C ALA A 102 -65.38 -37.81 -91.24
N ASP A 103 -65.74 -37.31 -90.05
CA ASP A 103 -65.84 -35.89 -89.73
C ASP A 103 -64.47 -35.38 -89.22
N PRO A 104 -63.60 -34.88 -90.11
CA PRO A 104 -62.28 -34.36 -89.71
C PRO A 104 -62.38 -33.13 -88.81
N ASP A 105 -63.48 -32.36 -88.87
CA ASP A 105 -63.67 -31.15 -88.07
C ASP A 105 -63.99 -31.49 -86.62
N ALA A 106 -64.79 -32.54 -86.38
CA ALA A 106 -65.03 -33.08 -85.04
C ALA A 106 -63.74 -33.64 -84.40
N VAL A 107 -62.90 -34.34 -85.17
CA VAL A 107 -61.60 -34.83 -84.70
C VAL A 107 -60.64 -33.66 -84.41
N ALA A 108 -60.58 -32.65 -85.29
CA ALA A 108 -59.76 -31.46 -85.08
C ALA A 108 -60.19 -30.69 -83.81
N ALA A 109 -61.49 -30.52 -83.58
CA ALA A 109 -62.01 -29.88 -82.37
C ALA A 109 -61.66 -30.67 -81.09
N GLN A 110 -61.72 -32.00 -81.12
CA GLN A 110 -61.30 -32.85 -79.99
C GLN A 110 -59.79 -32.77 -79.74
N ILE A 111 -58.98 -32.78 -80.80
CA ILE A 111 -57.51 -32.62 -80.67
C ILE A 111 -57.18 -31.25 -80.09
N GLU A 112 -57.81 -30.17 -80.55
CA GLU A 112 -57.59 -28.83 -79.99
C GLU A 112 -58.08 -28.72 -78.54
N ALA A 113 -59.20 -29.36 -78.18
CA ALA A 113 -59.64 -29.44 -76.79
C ALA A 113 -58.65 -30.22 -75.90
N VAL A 114 -58.12 -31.36 -76.37
CA VAL A 114 -57.10 -32.14 -75.65
C VAL A 114 -55.79 -31.35 -75.54
N LYS A 115 -55.36 -30.65 -76.60
CA LYS A 115 -54.18 -29.78 -76.57
C LYS A 115 -54.36 -28.61 -75.61
N ALA A 116 -55.54 -27.97 -75.59
CA ALA A 116 -55.85 -26.91 -74.64
C ALA A 116 -55.84 -27.42 -73.19
N GLY A 117 -56.47 -28.58 -72.93
CA GLY A 117 -56.44 -29.23 -71.62
C GLY A 117 -55.03 -29.64 -71.19
N ALA A 118 -54.21 -30.15 -72.11
CA ALA A 118 -52.80 -30.47 -71.84
C ALA A 118 -51.97 -29.21 -71.56
N ALA A 119 -52.17 -28.13 -72.33
CA ALA A 119 -51.52 -26.85 -72.11
C ALA A 119 -51.90 -26.24 -70.75
N GLU A 120 -53.18 -26.32 -70.35
CA GLU A 120 -53.64 -25.90 -69.03
C GLU A 120 -53.02 -26.74 -67.90
N GLN A 121 -52.96 -28.07 -68.06
CA GLN A 121 -52.30 -28.94 -67.08
C GLN A 121 -50.81 -28.63 -66.94
N VAL A 122 -50.10 -28.40 -68.05
CA VAL A 122 -48.69 -28.00 -68.05
C VAL A 122 -48.51 -26.64 -67.40
N ALA A 123 -49.36 -25.66 -67.72
CA ALA A 123 -49.32 -24.33 -67.11
C ALA A 123 -49.59 -24.38 -65.60
N SER A 124 -50.57 -25.18 -65.16
CA SER A 124 -50.88 -25.41 -63.73
C SER A 124 -49.75 -26.12 -63.00
N ALA A 125 -49.13 -27.13 -63.63
CA ALA A 125 -47.97 -27.81 -63.09
C ALA A 125 -46.76 -26.87 -62.97
N ALA A 126 -46.47 -26.08 -64.00
CA ALA A 126 -45.41 -25.07 -63.99
C ALA A 126 -45.67 -23.99 -62.93
N ALA A 127 -46.91 -23.52 -62.78
CA ALA A 127 -47.27 -22.55 -61.74
C ALA A 127 -47.16 -23.12 -60.33
N ARG A 128 -47.41 -24.42 -60.12
CA ARG A 128 -47.15 -25.10 -58.84
C ARG A 128 -45.66 -25.27 -58.58
N ALA A 129 -44.89 -25.67 -59.59
CA ALA A 129 -43.44 -25.82 -59.49
C ALA A 129 -42.76 -24.48 -59.15
N ASN A 130 -43.09 -23.40 -59.86
CA ASN A 130 -42.53 -22.07 -59.62
C ASN A 130 -42.87 -21.54 -58.22
N ARG A 131 -44.09 -21.79 -57.71
CA ARG A 131 -44.46 -21.44 -56.33
C ARG A 131 -43.69 -22.23 -55.30
N ALA A 132 -43.51 -23.53 -55.53
CA ALA A 132 -42.71 -24.38 -54.64
C ALA A 132 -41.23 -23.96 -54.63
N GLU A 133 -40.67 -23.62 -55.79
CA GLU A 133 -39.29 -23.12 -55.90
C GLU A 133 -39.13 -21.76 -55.22
N THR A 134 -40.09 -20.84 -55.39
CA THR A 134 -40.06 -19.54 -54.71
C THR A 134 -40.14 -19.71 -53.19
N ALA A 135 -41.08 -20.54 -52.70
CA ALA A 135 -41.21 -20.82 -51.27
C ALA A 135 -39.96 -21.51 -50.69
N MET A 136 -39.30 -22.38 -51.45
CA MET A 136 -38.03 -22.98 -51.04
C MET A 136 -36.92 -21.93 -50.92
N ARG A 137 -36.79 -21.04 -51.91
CA ARG A 137 -35.79 -19.95 -51.88
C ARG A 137 -36.05 -18.97 -50.74
N GLU A 138 -37.31 -18.64 -50.47
CA GLU A 138 -37.71 -17.81 -49.33
C GLU A 138 -37.33 -18.48 -48.01
N ALA A 139 -37.65 -19.76 -47.82
CA ALA A 139 -37.28 -20.51 -46.62
C ALA A 139 -35.76 -20.67 -46.45
N GLU A 140 -35.01 -20.85 -47.53
CA GLU A 140 -33.55 -20.88 -47.50
C GLU A 140 -32.96 -19.51 -47.12
N ALA A 141 -33.54 -18.41 -47.62
CA ALA A 141 -33.13 -17.06 -47.27
C ALA A 141 -33.42 -16.74 -45.79
N GLU A 142 -34.62 -17.08 -45.30
CA GLU A 142 -34.99 -16.92 -43.88
C GLU A 142 -34.08 -17.73 -42.96
N ARG A 143 -33.75 -18.97 -43.36
CA ARG A 143 -32.80 -19.80 -42.61
C ARG A 143 -31.40 -19.18 -42.59
N ALA A 144 -30.90 -18.70 -43.73
CA ALA A 144 -29.59 -18.07 -43.80
C ALA A 144 -29.53 -16.78 -42.95
N GLU A 145 -30.60 -15.99 -42.91
CA GLU A 145 -30.71 -14.82 -42.04
C GLU A 145 -30.74 -15.20 -40.55
N ALA A 146 -31.50 -16.25 -40.19
CA ALA A 146 -31.56 -16.75 -38.83
C ALA A 146 -30.21 -17.31 -38.35
N ASP A 147 -29.51 -18.06 -39.21
CA ASP A 147 -28.18 -18.61 -38.92
C ASP A 147 -27.17 -17.45 -38.77
N ALA A 148 -27.20 -16.44 -39.63
CA ALA A 148 -26.34 -15.26 -39.51
C ALA A 148 -26.60 -14.45 -38.22
N ALA A 149 -27.87 -14.25 -37.85
CA ALA A 149 -28.24 -13.57 -36.59
C ALA A 149 -27.81 -14.38 -35.34
N ALA A 150 -27.87 -15.72 -35.41
CA ALA A 150 -27.40 -16.60 -34.36
C ALA A 150 -25.86 -16.54 -34.20
N GLU A 151 -25.12 -16.52 -35.32
CA GLU A 151 -23.66 -16.34 -35.32
C GLU A 151 -23.25 -14.98 -34.74
N GLU A 152 -23.92 -13.89 -35.14
CA GLU A 152 -23.66 -12.56 -34.57
C GLU A 152 -23.94 -12.53 -33.05
N SER A 153 -25.05 -13.11 -32.62
CA SER A 153 -25.40 -13.20 -31.20
C SER A 153 -24.38 -14.02 -30.41
N ALA A 154 -23.90 -15.13 -30.98
CA ALA A 154 -22.85 -15.95 -30.37
C ALA A 154 -21.54 -15.17 -30.24
N ALA A 155 -21.13 -14.45 -31.28
CA ALA A 155 -19.95 -13.59 -31.25
C ALA A 155 -20.07 -12.49 -30.19
N GLN A 156 -21.22 -11.82 -30.07
CA GLN A 156 -21.46 -10.82 -29.04
C GLN A 156 -21.39 -11.40 -27.61
N VAL A 157 -21.89 -12.62 -27.40
CA VAL A 157 -21.79 -13.30 -26.10
C VAL A 157 -20.33 -13.61 -25.75
N ASP A 158 -19.53 -14.06 -26.72
CA ASP A 158 -18.12 -14.35 -26.50
C ASP A 158 -17.31 -13.07 -26.24
N ASP A 159 -17.59 -11.97 -26.96
CA ASP A 159 -17.00 -10.66 -26.70
C ASP A 159 -17.34 -10.15 -25.28
N LEU A 160 -18.59 -10.29 -24.85
CA LEU A 160 -19.03 -9.91 -23.51
C LEU A 160 -18.37 -10.77 -22.42
N ARG A 161 -18.21 -12.08 -22.66
CA ARG A 161 -17.47 -12.97 -21.75
C ARG A 161 -16.02 -12.55 -21.62
N ALA A 162 -15.34 -12.30 -22.73
CA ALA A 162 -13.95 -11.82 -22.71
C ALA A 162 -13.82 -10.47 -21.98
N ALA A 163 -14.78 -9.55 -22.17
CA ALA A 163 -14.81 -8.28 -21.47
C ALA A 163 -15.02 -8.45 -19.95
N LEU A 164 -15.91 -9.36 -19.53
CA LEU A 164 -16.14 -9.67 -18.12
C LEU A 164 -14.89 -10.28 -17.47
N GLU A 165 -14.26 -11.26 -18.11
CA GLU A 165 -13.01 -11.85 -17.62
C GLU A 165 -11.90 -10.79 -17.46
N ALA A 166 -11.77 -9.88 -18.43
CA ALA A 166 -10.80 -8.78 -18.34
C ALA A 166 -11.11 -7.81 -17.19
N LEU A 167 -12.39 -7.51 -16.94
CA LEU A 167 -12.80 -6.67 -15.82
C LEU A 167 -12.57 -7.35 -14.47
N GLU A 168 -12.83 -8.65 -14.36
CA GLU A 168 -12.55 -9.44 -13.15
C GLU A 168 -11.06 -9.49 -12.84
N GLN A 169 -10.21 -9.73 -13.85
CA GLN A 169 -8.76 -9.69 -13.69
C GLN A 169 -8.26 -8.30 -13.25
N ARG A 170 -8.83 -7.24 -13.83
CA ARG A 170 -8.51 -5.86 -13.43
C ARG A 170 -8.96 -5.57 -12.00
N ALA A 171 -10.14 -6.03 -11.60
CA ALA A 171 -10.67 -5.88 -10.24
C ALA A 171 -9.76 -6.61 -9.23
N ALA A 172 -9.38 -7.86 -9.49
CA ALA A 172 -8.47 -8.62 -8.65
C ALA A 172 -7.08 -7.94 -8.52
N THR A 173 -6.58 -7.36 -9.61
CA THR A 173 -5.31 -6.60 -9.60
C THR A 173 -5.44 -5.33 -8.75
N LEU A 174 -6.54 -4.59 -8.89
CA LEU A 174 -6.80 -3.39 -8.10
C LEU A 174 -6.96 -3.72 -6.60
N GLU A 175 -7.64 -4.81 -6.27
CA GLU A 175 -7.79 -5.28 -4.89
C GLU A 175 -6.42 -5.62 -4.28
N LYS A 176 -5.59 -6.37 -4.99
CA LYS A 176 -4.20 -6.66 -4.57
C LYS A 176 -3.40 -5.37 -4.34
N ASN A 177 -3.48 -4.42 -5.28
CA ASN A 177 -2.77 -3.15 -5.17
C ASN A 177 -3.27 -2.31 -3.99
N LEU A 178 -4.58 -2.35 -3.69
CA LEU A 178 -5.16 -1.66 -2.54
C LEU A 178 -4.67 -2.26 -1.22
N VAL A 179 -4.58 -3.59 -1.13
CA VAL A 179 -4.00 -4.27 0.05
C VAL A 179 -2.54 -3.84 0.24
N ILE A 180 -1.71 -3.90 -0.80
CA ILE A 180 -0.30 -3.47 -0.73
C ILE A 180 -0.19 -2.00 -0.29
N ALA A 181 -0.98 -1.11 -0.91
CA ALA A 181 -1.00 0.30 -0.54
C ALA A 181 -1.44 0.50 0.93
N SER A 182 -2.40 -0.28 1.42
CA SER A 182 -2.84 -0.21 2.81
C SER A 182 -1.73 -0.66 3.77
N GLU A 183 -1.02 -1.74 3.46
CA GLU A 183 0.12 -2.21 4.26
C GLU A 183 1.26 -1.19 4.28
N ASP A 184 1.55 -0.57 3.14
CA ASP A 184 2.57 0.48 3.03
C ASP A 184 2.17 1.73 3.84
N THR A 185 0.89 2.11 3.84
CA THR A 185 0.41 3.25 4.65
C THR A 185 0.52 2.97 6.15
N VAL A 186 0.23 1.74 6.59
CA VAL A 186 0.41 1.33 7.99
C VAL A 186 1.89 1.32 8.35
N ARG A 187 2.76 0.78 7.49
CA ARG A 187 4.21 0.79 7.70
C ARG A 187 4.75 2.21 7.83
N ALA A 188 4.41 3.09 6.90
CA ALA A 188 4.81 4.50 6.94
C ALA A 188 4.30 5.21 8.21
N ALA A 189 3.05 4.94 8.63
CA ALA A 189 2.52 5.50 9.87
C ALA A 189 3.29 5.03 11.12
N THR A 190 3.67 3.75 11.17
CA THR A 190 4.51 3.22 12.26
C THR A 190 5.90 3.83 12.28
N GLU A 191 6.55 3.97 11.12
CA GLU A 191 7.86 4.61 11.00
C GLU A 191 7.81 6.09 11.43
N ILE A 192 6.77 6.83 11.01
CA ILE A 192 6.56 8.22 11.44
C ILE A 192 6.38 8.31 12.96
N ALA A 193 5.61 7.39 13.56
CA ALA A 193 5.42 7.37 15.02
C ALA A 193 6.74 7.11 15.75
N THR A 194 7.53 6.12 15.31
CA THR A 194 8.85 5.83 15.89
C THR A 194 9.82 7.01 15.73
N LEU A 195 9.89 7.65 14.56
CA LEU A 195 10.74 8.82 14.34
C LEU A 195 10.30 10.01 15.19
N THR A 196 8.99 10.20 15.37
CA THR A 196 8.45 11.26 16.22
C THR A 196 8.86 11.06 17.69
N GLU A 197 8.81 9.82 18.18
CA GLU A 197 9.28 9.47 19.53
C GLU A 197 10.79 9.70 19.69
N GLN A 198 11.60 9.29 18.69
CA GLN A 198 13.05 9.54 18.70
C GLN A 198 13.39 11.03 18.71
N VAL A 199 12.69 11.85 17.92
CA VAL A 199 12.88 13.31 17.90
C VAL A 199 12.51 13.92 19.26
N ALA A 200 11.42 13.46 19.89
CA ALA A 200 11.03 13.93 21.22
C ALA A 200 12.08 13.56 22.29
N ALA A 201 12.61 12.33 22.25
CA ALA A 201 13.67 11.88 23.15
C ALA A 201 14.96 12.68 22.98
N LEU A 202 15.44 12.85 21.74
CA LEU A 202 16.63 13.65 21.44
C LEU A 202 16.46 15.12 21.80
N SER A 203 15.24 15.66 21.65
CA SER A 203 14.94 17.03 22.08
C SER A 203 15.03 17.16 23.61
N ALA A 204 14.50 16.19 24.36
CA ALA A 204 14.60 16.19 25.83
C ALA A 204 16.04 16.00 26.32
N GLU A 205 16.84 15.19 25.62
CA GLU A 205 18.27 15.05 25.90
C GLU A 205 19.03 16.36 25.62
N ASN A 206 18.73 17.04 24.51
CA ASN A 206 19.34 18.33 24.18
C ASN A 206 19.02 19.41 25.22
N THR A 207 17.77 19.48 25.70
CA THR A 207 17.40 20.45 26.74
C THR A 207 18.11 20.13 28.06
N ALA A 208 18.20 18.85 28.44
CA ALA A 208 18.94 18.42 29.63
C ALA A 208 20.44 18.74 29.52
N MET A 209 21.07 18.44 28.38
CA MET A 209 22.49 18.73 28.17
C MET A 209 22.75 20.25 28.16
N THR A 210 21.84 21.04 27.59
CA THR A 210 21.94 22.51 27.60
C THR A 210 21.85 23.06 29.04
N ALA A 211 20.97 22.51 29.87
CA ALA A 211 20.88 22.86 31.29
C ALA A 211 22.15 22.49 32.06
N GLN A 212 22.68 21.28 31.84
CA GLN A 212 23.96 20.84 32.44
C GLN A 212 25.13 21.74 32.02
N LEU A 213 25.18 22.16 30.75
CA LEU A 213 26.20 23.10 30.28
C LEU A 213 26.08 24.48 30.93
N PHE A 214 24.86 24.95 31.20
CA PHE A 214 24.63 26.20 31.92
C PHE A 214 25.11 26.10 33.37
N GLU A 215 24.74 25.04 34.08
CA GLU A 215 25.17 24.78 35.46
C GLU A 215 26.70 24.63 35.54
N ALA A 216 27.30 23.87 34.64
CA ALA A 216 28.76 23.71 34.58
C ALA A 216 29.48 25.05 34.34
N ARG A 217 28.92 25.91 33.47
CA ARG A 217 29.47 27.27 33.26
C ARG A 217 29.35 28.12 34.52
N GLU A 218 28.22 28.08 35.22
CA GLU A 218 28.02 28.81 36.47
C GLU A 218 29.03 28.37 37.53
N VAL A 219 29.22 27.05 37.71
CA VAL A 219 30.25 26.51 38.61
C VAL A 219 31.65 26.98 38.22
N VAL A 220 32.01 26.97 36.93
CA VAL A 220 33.31 27.48 36.47
C VAL A 220 33.46 28.98 36.76
N THR A 221 32.42 29.79 36.54
CA THR A 221 32.49 31.24 36.80
C THR A 221 32.61 31.57 38.29
N THR A 222 31.86 30.87 39.15
CA THR A 222 31.88 31.06 40.61
C THR A 222 33.20 30.58 41.20
N THR A 223 33.71 29.43 40.76
CA THR A 223 35.03 28.93 41.19
C THR A 223 36.18 29.82 40.71
N ALA A 224 36.10 30.38 39.51
CA ALA A 224 37.07 31.36 39.02
C ALA A 224 37.05 32.64 39.87
N ALA A 225 35.88 33.19 40.17
CA ALA A 225 35.74 34.36 41.02
C ALA A 225 36.28 34.13 42.44
N ALA A 226 35.95 32.97 43.05
CA ALA A 226 36.47 32.59 44.36
C ALA A 226 38.00 32.43 44.36
N LYS A 227 38.58 31.87 43.29
CA LYS A 227 40.03 31.76 43.11
C LYS A 227 40.68 33.14 43.01
N ASP A 228 40.11 34.05 42.23
CA ASP A 228 40.64 35.41 42.07
C ASP A 228 40.60 36.20 43.38
N GLU A 229 39.51 36.08 44.15
CA GLU A 229 39.38 36.66 45.49
C GLU A 229 40.39 36.07 46.49
N ALA A 230 40.59 34.75 46.47
CA ALA A 230 41.60 34.09 47.30
C ALA A 230 43.02 34.55 46.95
N LEU A 231 43.33 34.72 45.65
CA LEU A 231 44.61 35.24 45.19
C LEU A 231 44.81 36.71 45.58
N ALA A 232 43.78 37.55 45.49
CA ALA A 232 43.83 38.94 45.95
C ALA A 232 44.10 39.00 47.47
N THR A 233 43.36 38.22 48.25
CA THR A 233 43.53 38.13 49.71
C THR A 233 44.93 37.65 50.08
N ALA A 234 45.47 36.66 49.37
CA ALA A 234 46.83 36.16 49.58
C ALA A 234 47.90 37.22 49.27
N ARG A 235 47.73 38.01 48.20
CA ARG A 235 48.62 39.14 47.86
C ARG A 235 48.57 40.22 48.94
N ASP A 236 47.39 40.60 49.41
CA ASP A 236 47.23 41.60 50.49
C ASP A 236 47.81 41.11 51.82
N ALA A 237 47.70 39.81 52.12
CA ALA A 237 48.34 39.21 53.28
C ALA A 237 49.87 39.26 53.16
N ALA A 238 50.43 38.97 51.98
CA ALA A 238 51.87 39.07 51.72
C ALA A 238 52.38 40.51 51.89
N VAL A 239 51.70 41.50 51.30
CA VAL A 239 52.06 42.93 51.45
C VAL A 239 52.00 43.36 52.92
N ARG A 240 50.99 42.90 53.68
CA ARG A 240 50.90 43.17 55.13
C ARG A 240 52.02 42.51 55.92
N ALA A 241 52.41 41.29 55.56
CA ALA A 241 53.54 40.59 56.17
C ALA A 241 54.85 41.34 55.90
N ASP A 242 55.13 41.72 54.65
CA ASP A 242 56.32 42.49 54.28
C ASP A 242 56.38 43.84 55.02
N ALA A 243 55.24 44.54 55.12
CA ALA A 243 55.15 45.79 55.88
C ALA A 243 55.32 45.59 57.39
N ALA A 244 54.96 44.43 57.93
CA ALA A 244 55.20 44.07 59.33
C ALA A 244 56.67 43.75 59.58
N THR A 245 57.30 42.98 58.70
CA THR A 245 58.75 42.71 58.72
C THR A 245 59.55 44.01 58.64
N ALA A 246 59.25 44.89 57.69
CA ALA A 246 59.94 46.19 57.58
C ALA A 246 59.72 47.10 58.81
N ARG A 247 58.58 46.99 59.50
CA ARG A 247 58.38 47.68 60.79
C ARG A 247 59.20 47.08 61.91
N ALA A 248 59.31 45.75 61.96
CA ALA A 248 60.17 45.05 62.92
C ALA A 248 61.65 45.42 62.71
N ASP A 249 62.14 45.35 61.46
CA ASP A 249 63.52 45.72 61.12
C ASP A 249 63.85 47.17 61.53
N ARG A 250 62.93 48.12 61.29
CA ARG A 250 63.10 49.51 61.73
C ARG A 250 63.13 49.64 63.25
N ALA A 251 62.25 48.94 63.95
CA ALA A 251 62.23 48.95 65.42
C ALA A 251 63.50 48.32 66.00
N GLU A 252 64.03 47.26 65.40
CA GLU A 252 65.30 46.64 65.78
C GLU A 252 66.49 47.56 65.53
N ALA A 253 66.52 48.25 64.38
CA ALA A 253 67.55 49.24 64.06
C ALA A 253 67.52 50.44 65.02
N GLU A 254 66.33 50.95 65.35
CA GLU A 254 66.15 52.02 66.34
C GLU A 254 66.55 51.55 67.75
N ALA A 255 66.18 50.32 68.14
CA ALA A 255 66.60 49.71 69.39
C ALA A 255 68.13 49.46 69.47
N ALA A 256 68.79 49.18 68.34
CA ALA A 256 70.24 49.08 68.27
C ALA A 256 70.91 50.46 68.37
N SER A 257 70.36 51.46 67.66
CA SER A 257 70.84 52.86 67.72
C SER A 257 70.71 53.44 69.12
N THR A 258 69.58 53.27 69.79
CA THR A 258 69.35 53.72 71.18
C THR A 258 70.31 53.04 72.17
N ARG A 259 70.56 51.73 72.02
CA ARG A 259 71.62 51.04 72.80
C ARG A 259 73.00 51.66 72.56
N GLY A 260 73.35 51.94 71.30
CA GLY A 260 74.60 52.63 70.95
C GLY A 260 74.73 54.02 71.61
N HIS A 261 73.68 54.83 71.57
CA HIS A 261 73.66 56.13 72.27
C HIS A 261 73.81 55.99 73.79
N LEU A 262 73.15 55.00 74.40
CA LEU A 262 73.29 54.73 75.84
C LEU A 262 74.72 54.32 76.22
N ASP A 263 75.35 53.47 75.41
CA ASP A 263 76.73 53.06 75.63
C ASP A 263 77.70 54.23 75.45
N GLN A 264 77.47 55.09 74.44
CA GLN A 264 78.22 56.34 74.29
C GLN A 264 78.07 57.27 75.50
N VAL A 265 76.84 57.51 75.98
CA VAL A 265 76.60 58.33 77.18
C VAL A 265 77.25 57.72 78.43
N ARG A 266 77.28 56.39 78.54
CA ARG A 266 78.00 55.71 79.63
C ARG A 266 79.51 55.99 79.56
N THR A 267 80.12 55.86 78.37
CA THR A 267 81.54 56.18 78.17
C THR A 267 81.83 57.65 78.43
N GLU A 268 81.00 58.58 77.94
CA GLU A 268 81.14 60.01 78.21
C GLU A 268 81.04 60.33 79.70
N ARG A 269 80.11 59.70 80.42
CA ARG A 269 79.98 59.81 81.88
C ARG A 269 81.22 59.27 82.61
N GLU A 270 81.76 58.13 82.17
CA GLU A 270 82.97 57.55 82.75
C GLU A 270 84.19 58.45 82.51
N ASN A 271 84.33 59.01 81.31
CA ASN A 271 85.36 60.00 80.99
C ASN A 271 85.22 61.27 81.83
N ALA A 272 84.02 61.84 81.93
CA ALA A 272 83.76 63.02 82.77
C ALA A 272 84.05 62.75 84.25
N ARG A 273 83.79 61.53 84.74
CA ARG A 273 84.19 61.10 86.09
C ARG A 273 85.70 61.02 86.24
N ALA A 274 86.41 60.46 85.26
CA ALA A 274 87.86 60.41 85.26
C ALA A 274 88.47 61.82 85.23
N GLU A 275 87.95 62.72 84.40
CA GLU A 275 88.34 64.14 84.35
C GLU A 275 88.06 64.84 85.68
N ALA A 276 86.89 64.64 86.29
CA ALA A 276 86.57 65.20 87.60
C ALA A 276 87.53 64.70 88.69
N LEU A 277 87.94 63.42 88.66
CA LEU A 277 88.94 62.87 89.56
C LEU A 277 90.32 63.52 89.33
N VAL A 278 90.73 63.72 88.08
CA VAL A 278 91.98 64.43 87.73
C VAL A 278 91.94 65.88 88.22
N LEU A 279 90.85 66.60 87.97
CA LEU A 279 90.65 67.98 88.43
C LEU A 279 90.67 68.05 89.96
N THR A 280 90.00 67.13 90.65
CA THR A 280 90.02 67.04 92.12
C THR A 280 91.43 66.79 92.65
N GLY A 281 92.19 65.89 92.00
CA GLY A 281 93.60 65.67 92.31
C GLY A 281 94.45 66.92 92.11
N SER A 282 94.27 67.62 90.99
CA SER A 282 94.99 68.88 90.71
C SER A 282 94.65 69.98 91.71
N LEU A 283 93.38 70.09 92.13
CA LEU A 283 92.94 71.03 93.15
C LEU A 283 93.59 70.70 94.50
N ALA A 284 93.69 69.42 94.86
CA ALA A 284 94.39 68.99 96.07
C ALA A 284 95.89 69.36 96.02
N THR A 285 96.54 69.22 94.86
CA THR A 285 97.91 69.68 94.64
C THR A 285 98.03 71.19 94.83
N VAL A 286 97.16 71.98 94.19
CA VAL A 286 97.17 73.45 94.32
C VAL A 286 96.90 73.90 95.76
N ILE A 287 96.00 73.23 96.48
CA ILE A 287 95.76 73.49 97.91
C ILE A 287 97.02 73.18 98.72
N SER A 288 97.68 72.04 98.47
CA SER A 288 98.94 71.68 99.15
C SER A 288 100.07 72.67 98.87
N GLU A 289 100.21 73.14 97.63
CA GLU A 289 101.17 74.17 97.24
C GLU A 289 100.87 75.51 97.92
N ARG A 290 99.59 75.94 97.94
CA ARG A 290 99.15 77.14 98.65
C ARG A 290 99.46 77.04 100.14
N ASP A 291 99.15 75.92 100.78
CA ASP A 291 99.37 75.71 102.21
C ASP A 291 100.87 75.65 102.53
N SER A 292 101.68 75.11 101.63
CA SER A 292 103.14 75.16 101.73
C SER A 292 103.68 76.58 101.57
N ALA A 293 103.12 77.36 100.64
CA ALA A 293 103.50 78.76 100.42
C ALA A 293 103.07 79.66 101.60
N THR A 294 101.89 79.46 102.18
CA THR A 294 101.46 80.18 103.39
C THR A 294 102.30 79.80 104.59
N ALA A 295 102.67 78.52 104.76
CA ALA A 295 103.61 78.09 105.78
C ALA A 295 105.01 78.71 105.57
N ALA A 296 105.48 78.83 104.33
CA ALA A 296 106.73 79.52 104.01
C ALA A 296 106.66 81.02 104.32
N ALA A 297 105.56 81.70 103.96
CA ALA A 297 105.33 83.10 104.29
C ALA A 297 105.22 83.34 105.81
N ALA A 298 104.62 82.41 106.56
CA ALA A 298 104.56 82.46 108.02
C ALA A 298 105.96 82.31 108.65
N ARG A 299 106.79 81.38 108.14
CA ARG A 299 108.20 81.27 108.53
C ARG A 299 108.98 82.56 108.25
N GLU A 300 108.77 83.16 107.08
CA GLU A 300 109.46 84.40 106.70
C GLU A 300 109.04 85.59 107.57
N ARG A 301 107.75 85.68 107.93
CA ARG A 301 107.28 86.67 108.92
C ARG A 301 107.92 86.47 110.27
N SER A 302 107.97 85.24 110.78
CA SER A 302 108.62 84.94 112.05
C SER A 302 110.12 85.28 112.02
N ASN A 303 110.82 84.99 110.92
CA ASN A 303 112.21 85.39 110.73
C ASN A 303 112.37 86.92 110.68
N ALA A 304 111.46 87.63 110.01
CA ALA A 304 111.47 89.09 109.94
C ALA A 304 111.20 89.73 111.32
N GLU A 305 110.25 89.19 112.08
CA GLU A 305 109.97 89.58 113.47
C GLU A 305 111.20 89.34 114.37
N GLN A 306 111.87 88.20 114.20
CA GLN A 306 113.12 87.90 114.91
C GLN A 306 114.19 88.94 114.57
N ARG A 307 114.41 89.25 113.28
CA ARG A 307 115.37 90.28 112.85
C ARG A 307 115.05 91.67 113.41
N VAL A 308 113.77 92.04 113.49
CA VAL A 308 113.35 93.32 114.10
C VAL A 308 113.67 93.33 115.59
N THR A 309 113.47 92.19 116.28
CA THR A 309 113.79 92.03 117.69
C THR A 309 115.30 92.13 117.92
N ASP A 310 116.11 91.42 117.14
CA ASP A 310 117.57 91.44 117.23
C ASP A 310 118.14 92.86 117.00
N VAL A 311 117.56 93.62 116.05
CA VAL A 311 117.94 95.03 115.80
C VAL A 311 117.55 95.92 116.99
N ARG A 312 116.41 95.67 117.62
CA ARG A 312 115.97 96.38 118.83
C ARG A 312 116.92 96.13 119.99
N ASP A 313 117.29 94.87 120.22
CA ASP A 313 118.22 94.47 121.28
C ASP A 313 119.61 95.08 121.05
N ALA A 314 120.09 95.12 119.80
CA ALA A 314 121.35 95.78 119.46
C ALA A 314 121.33 97.31 119.73
N LEU A 315 120.20 97.97 119.45
CA LEU A 315 120.00 99.40 119.77
C LEU A 315 119.93 99.65 121.28
N GLU A 316 119.29 98.76 122.05
CA GLU A 316 119.27 98.86 123.51
C GLU A 316 120.66 98.66 124.12
N GLN A 317 121.47 97.75 123.58
CA GLN A 317 122.87 97.57 123.97
C GLN A 317 123.71 98.82 123.68
N GLN A 318 123.52 99.48 122.53
CA GLN A 318 124.20 100.74 122.20
C GLN A 318 123.79 101.89 123.13
N LEU A 319 122.51 101.97 123.52
CA LEU A 319 122.02 102.96 124.49
C LEU A 319 122.55 102.70 125.90
N ALA A 320 122.76 101.45 126.29
CA ALA A 320 123.37 101.10 127.57
C ALA A 320 124.86 101.50 127.63
N LEU A 321 125.60 101.32 126.54
CA LEU A 321 127.01 101.72 126.43
C LEU A 321 127.20 103.25 126.51
N LEU A 322 126.34 104.02 125.84
CA LEU A 322 126.39 105.50 125.86
C LEU A 322 126.02 106.12 127.23
N ARG A 323 125.33 105.37 128.10
CA ARG A 323 124.98 105.83 129.46
C ARG A 323 126.09 105.59 130.49
N ALA A 324 127.05 104.71 130.22
CA ALA A 324 128.17 104.43 131.11
C ALA A 324 129.33 105.45 130.97
N GLU A 325 129.41 106.14 129.82
CA GLU A 325 130.50 107.06 129.46
C GLU A 325 130.61 108.35 130.33
N PRO A 326 129.54 108.95 130.88
CA PRO A 326 129.66 110.16 131.69
C PRO A 326 129.90 109.92 133.20
N GLU A 327 129.85 108.68 133.71
CA GLU A 327 130.18 108.41 135.12
C GLU A 327 131.69 108.31 135.40
N GLN A 328 132.52 107.99 134.39
CA GLN A 328 133.98 107.89 134.54
C GLN A 328 134.71 109.25 134.57
N LEU A 329 134.05 110.34 134.16
CA LEU A 329 134.67 111.68 134.10
C LEU A 329 134.43 112.56 135.33
N ARG A 330 133.70 112.09 136.36
CA ARG A 330 133.32 112.90 137.55
C ARG A 330 134.05 112.57 138.86
N THR A 331 134.90 111.55 138.93
CA THR A 331 135.59 111.15 140.17
C THR A 331 137.10 111.50 140.19
N GLY A 332 137.59 112.28 139.22
CA GLY A 332 139.03 112.55 139.03
C GLY A 332 139.62 113.89 139.52
N GLU A 333 138.85 114.92 139.89
CA GLU A 333 139.44 116.26 140.20
C GLU A 333 138.75 116.99 141.40
N ARG A 334 139.38 116.89 142.58
CA ARG A 334 139.45 117.82 143.76
C ARG A 334 140.00 117.04 144.98
N GLU A 335 141.13 117.29 145.67
CA GLU A 335 142.17 118.36 145.74
C GLU A 335 141.81 119.78 145.29
#